data_AF-A0A3P1B0S2-F1
#
_entry.id   AF-A0A3P1B0S2-F1
#
_cell.length_a   1.000
_cell.length_b   1.000
_cell.length_c   1.000
_cell.angle_alpha   90.00
_cell.angle_beta   90.00
_cell.angle_gamma   90.00
#
_symmetry.space_group_name_H-M   'P 1'
#
loop_
_entity.id
_entity.type
_entity.pdbx_description
1 polymer ?
#
loop_
_entity_poly.entity_id
_entity_poly.type
_entity_poly.pdbx_seq_one_letter_code
_entity_poly.pdbx_strand_id
1 'polypeptide(L)'
;MGKIVKQLGTIEKHLHKQEITELAMENAHAVIDNGKYDLLKVYVELKRYETYLKELIQCLKSPALDKATKTGQKTFNYNEAKVSISTRTKWDFSVDYKWIELDNQIKQLTQDKKDREKYLKENNKVRTTIDKETGLILEGFVLPTEIEYGITIKL
;
A
#
# COMPACT_ATOMS: atom_id res chain seq x y z
N MET A 1 18.13 21.57 17.42
CA MET A 1 18.24 20.18 16.94
C MET A 1 17.13 19.36 17.58
N GLY A 2 16.09 19.06 16.81
CA GLY A 2 14.81 18.51 17.28
C GLY A 2 14.95 17.12 17.90
N LYS A 3 14.76 17.06 19.23
CA LYS A 3 14.62 15.82 20.01
C LYS A 3 13.18 15.29 19.94
N ILE A 4 12.57 15.23 18.77
CA ILE A 4 11.20 14.67 18.64
C ILE A 4 11.25 13.17 18.34
N VAL A 5 12.37 12.64 17.83
CA VAL A 5 12.52 11.18 17.58
C VAL A 5 13.07 10.40 18.78
N LYS A 6 13.68 11.07 19.77
CA LYS A 6 14.52 10.37 20.76
C LYS A 6 13.74 9.56 21.80
N GLN A 7 12.40 9.63 21.80
CA GLN A 7 11.53 8.88 22.71
C GLN A 7 10.16 8.56 22.08
N LEU A 8 10.11 8.17 20.80
CA LEU A 8 9.07 7.19 20.45
C LEU A 8 9.47 5.94 21.21
N GLY A 9 8.82 5.76 22.36
CA GLY A 9 9.20 4.85 23.42
C GLY A 9 9.58 3.50 22.86
N THR A 10 10.54 2.84 23.51
CA THR A 10 10.65 1.39 23.48
C THR A 10 9.24 0.83 23.52
N ILE A 11 8.71 0.39 22.38
CA ILE A 11 7.54 -0.48 22.36
C ILE A 11 7.97 -1.61 23.27
N GLU A 12 7.27 -1.73 24.38
CA GLU A 12 7.59 -2.72 25.39
C GLU A 12 7.69 -4.08 24.69
N LYS A 13 8.81 -4.76 24.91
CA LYS A 13 9.16 -5.98 24.15
C LYS A 13 8.11 -7.08 24.30
N HIS A 14 7.27 -6.98 25.34
CA HIS A 14 6.16 -7.85 25.68
C HIS A 14 4.88 -7.56 24.90
N LEU A 15 4.75 -6.41 24.23
CA LEU A 15 3.56 -6.09 23.45
C LEU A 15 3.48 -6.97 22.21
N HIS A 16 2.40 -7.73 22.11
CA HIS A 16 2.05 -8.49 20.93
C HIS A 16 1.54 -7.57 19.82
N LYS A 17 1.51 -8.09 18.58
CA LYS A 17 1.11 -7.33 17.38
C LYS A 17 -0.20 -6.55 17.59
N GLN A 18 -1.18 -7.16 18.23
CA GLN A 18 -2.49 -6.55 18.48
C GLN A 18 -2.39 -5.38 19.46
N GLU A 19 -1.67 -5.54 20.55
CA GLU A 19 -1.48 -4.49 21.56
C GLU A 19 -0.67 -3.30 21.00
N ILE A 20 0.30 -3.56 20.12
CA ILE A 20 1.01 -2.51 19.38
C ILE A 20 0.05 -1.70 18.50
N THR A 21 -0.87 -2.39 17.80
CA THR A 21 -1.85 -1.70 16.95
C THR A 21 -2.88 -0.92 17.78
N GLU A 22 -3.34 -1.47 18.90
CA GLU A 22 -4.27 -0.82 19.82
C GLU A 22 -3.64 0.44 20.42
N LEU A 23 -2.40 0.34 20.92
CA LEU A 23 -1.64 1.49 21.44
C LEU A 23 -1.45 2.58 20.37
N ALA A 24 -1.18 2.19 19.11
CA ALA A 24 -1.06 3.15 18.02
C ALA A 24 -2.40 3.87 17.73
N MET A 25 -3.52 3.14 17.77
CA MET A 25 -4.87 3.71 17.61
C MET A 25 -5.22 4.65 18.76
N GLU A 26 -5.01 4.24 20.00
CA GLU A 26 -5.27 5.06 21.18
C GLU A 26 -4.47 6.38 21.13
N ASN A 27 -3.18 6.31 20.81
CA ASN A 27 -2.35 7.50 20.66
C ASN A 27 -2.80 8.39 19.49
N ALA A 28 -3.21 7.80 18.37
CA ALA A 28 -3.73 8.57 17.24
C ALA A 28 -5.02 9.31 17.61
N HIS A 29 -5.97 8.63 18.26
CA HIS A 29 -7.20 9.25 18.76
C HIS A 29 -6.91 10.36 19.77
N ALA A 30 -6.01 10.12 20.72
CA ALA A 30 -5.61 11.15 21.67
C ALA A 30 -5.04 12.41 20.99
N VAL A 31 -4.28 12.26 19.89
CA VAL A 31 -3.75 13.38 19.09
C VAL A 31 -4.85 14.11 18.31
N ILE A 32 -5.82 13.37 17.76
CA ILE A 32 -6.95 13.91 17.01
C ILE A 32 -7.90 14.68 17.94
N ASP A 33 -8.27 14.08 19.05
CA ASP A 33 -9.36 14.56 19.92
C ASP A 33 -8.93 15.76 20.79
N ASN A 34 -7.63 15.90 21.08
CA ASN A 34 -7.17 16.97 21.96
C ASN A 34 -7.14 18.36 21.30
N GLY A 35 -7.24 18.45 19.97
CA GLY A 35 -7.26 19.71 19.21
C GLY A 35 -6.01 20.61 19.35
N LYS A 36 -4.93 20.13 20.00
CA LYS A 36 -3.71 20.91 20.29
C LYS A 36 -2.66 20.79 19.19
N TYR A 37 -2.82 19.84 18.28
CA TYR A 37 -1.84 19.54 17.24
C TYR A 37 -2.36 19.92 15.85
N ASP A 38 -1.48 20.47 15.02
CA ASP A 38 -1.71 20.58 13.59
C ASP A 38 -1.61 19.18 12.97
N LEU A 39 -2.76 18.58 12.68
CA LEU A 39 -2.85 17.20 12.19
C LEU A 39 -2.13 17.01 10.84
N LEU A 40 -2.14 18.01 9.96
CA LEU A 40 -1.44 17.91 8.69
C LEU A 40 0.08 17.89 8.92
N LYS A 41 0.58 18.76 9.79
CA LYS A 41 2.00 18.78 10.15
C LYS A 41 2.42 17.48 10.84
N VAL A 42 1.62 16.98 11.78
CA VAL A 42 1.88 15.68 12.44
C VAL A 42 1.91 14.54 11.42
N TYR A 43 0.94 14.50 10.51
CA TYR A 43 0.86 13.47 9.48
C TYR A 43 2.09 13.48 8.55
N VAL A 44 2.56 14.67 8.13
CA VAL A 44 3.78 14.82 7.32
C VAL A 44 5.02 14.31 8.07
N GLU A 45 5.17 14.63 9.35
CA GLU A 45 6.30 14.14 10.16
C GLU A 45 6.24 12.61 10.35
N LEU A 46 5.05 12.05 10.59
CA LEU A 46 4.89 10.59 10.66
C LEU A 46 5.28 9.91 9.34
N LYS A 47 4.94 10.51 8.19
CA LYS A 47 5.40 10.02 6.89
C LYS A 47 6.93 10.07 6.76
N ARG A 48 7.60 11.09 7.29
CA ARG A 48 9.08 11.14 7.31
C ARG A 48 9.66 9.97 8.10
N TYR A 49 9.10 9.68 9.27
CA TYR A 49 9.54 8.53 10.07
C TYR A 49 9.23 7.19 9.40
N GLU A 50 8.07 7.05 8.75
CA GLU A 50 7.73 5.85 7.99
C GLU A 50 8.80 5.56 6.92
N THR A 51 9.15 6.56 6.11
CA THR A 51 10.21 6.43 5.09
C THR A 51 11.56 6.10 5.72
N TYR A 52 11.95 6.80 6.78
CA TYR A 52 13.21 6.58 7.48
C TYR A 52 13.34 5.15 8.05
N LEU A 53 12.31 4.69 8.76
CA LEU A 53 12.28 3.35 9.37
C LEU A 53 12.24 2.25 8.31
N LYS A 54 11.48 2.47 7.22
CA LYS A 54 11.40 1.52 6.11
C LYS A 54 12.77 1.29 5.47
N GLU A 55 13.51 2.35 5.19
CA GLU A 55 14.86 2.23 4.61
C GLU A 55 15.84 1.57 5.57
N LEU A 56 15.82 1.93 6.86
CA LEU A 56 16.65 1.27 7.87
C LEU A 56 16.39 -0.25 7.93
N ILE A 57 15.12 -0.66 7.98
CA ILE A 57 14.73 -2.07 8.00
C ILE A 57 15.23 -2.77 6.73
N GLN A 58 15.11 -2.14 5.58
CA GLN A 58 15.60 -2.69 4.31
C GLN A 58 17.11 -2.92 4.32
N CYS A 59 17.90 -1.96 4.80
CA CYS A 59 19.35 -2.10 4.92
C CYS A 59 19.75 -3.18 5.95
N LEU A 60 19.02 -3.29 7.06
CA LEU A 60 19.32 -4.25 8.13
C LEU A 60 18.85 -5.68 7.82
N LYS A 61 17.96 -5.86 6.84
CA LYS A 61 17.34 -7.16 6.53
C LYS A 61 18.37 -8.25 6.20
N SER A 62 19.30 -7.98 5.27
CA SER A 62 20.29 -8.99 4.87
C SER A 62 21.26 -9.31 6.00
N PRO A 63 21.91 -8.32 6.66
CA PRO A 63 22.80 -8.61 7.79
C PRO A 63 22.11 -9.32 8.96
N ALA A 64 20.83 -9.00 9.23
CA ALA A 64 20.05 -9.69 10.28
C ALA A 64 19.75 -11.14 9.90
N LEU A 65 19.40 -11.41 8.64
CA LEU A 65 19.21 -12.76 8.13
C LEU A 65 20.52 -13.57 8.22
N ASP A 66 21.65 -12.99 7.85
CA ASP A 66 22.97 -13.66 7.93
C ASP A 66 23.35 -14.02 9.36
N LYS A 67 22.98 -13.19 10.35
CA LYS A 67 23.13 -13.52 11.77
C LYS A 67 22.18 -14.63 12.21
N ALA A 68 20.93 -14.59 11.75
CA ALA A 68 19.93 -15.59 12.08
C ALA A 68 20.30 -16.97 11.51
N THR A 69 20.77 -17.05 10.26
CA THR A 69 21.13 -18.32 9.61
C THR A 69 22.33 -18.99 10.28
N LYS A 70 23.28 -18.22 10.83
CA LYS A 70 24.41 -18.75 11.62
C LYS A 70 24.00 -19.52 12.87
N THR A 71 22.78 -19.32 13.38
CA THR A 71 22.27 -20.09 14.53
C THR A 71 22.01 -21.56 14.19
N GLY A 72 21.90 -21.90 12.90
CA GLY A 72 21.54 -23.24 12.43
C GLY A 72 20.08 -23.64 12.69
N GLN A 73 19.29 -22.80 13.35
CA GLN A 73 17.90 -23.07 13.70
C GLN A 73 16.94 -22.39 12.72
N LYS A 74 15.94 -23.13 12.24
CA LYS A 74 14.88 -22.56 11.39
C LYS A 74 13.91 -21.67 12.18
N THR A 75 13.74 -21.94 13.47
CA THR A 75 12.85 -21.17 14.34
C THR A 75 13.46 -21.08 15.72
N PHE A 76 13.52 -19.87 16.28
CA PHE A 76 14.08 -19.63 17.60
C PHE A 76 13.47 -18.37 18.24
N ASN A 77 13.55 -18.28 19.56
CA ASN A 77 13.18 -17.07 20.28
C ASN A 77 14.42 -16.18 20.40
N TYR A 78 14.28 -14.90 20.07
CA TYR A 78 15.35 -13.92 20.15
C TYR A 78 14.79 -12.58 20.62
N ASN A 79 15.30 -12.08 21.75
CA ASN A 79 14.88 -10.81 22.34
C ASN A 79 13.34 -10.70 22.43
N GLU A 80 12.71 -11.71 23.03
CA GLU A 80 11.25 -11.82 23.24
C GLU A 80 10.40 -11.91 21.96
N ALA A 81 11.03 -12.00 20.78
CA ALA A 81 10.36 -12.25 19.51
C ALA A 81 10.64 -13.66 18.99
N LYS A 82 9.64 -14.27 18.34
CA LYS A 82 9.83 -15.53 17.61
C LYS A 82 10.36 -15.23 16.21
N VAL A 83 11.59 -15.66 15.93
CA VAL A 83 12.23 -15.53 14.62
C VAL A 83 12.05 -16.84 13.85
N SER A 84 11.60 -16.74 12.60
CA SER A 84 11.46 -17.88 11.69
C SER A 84 12.18 -17.59 10.37
N ILE A 85 13.07 -18.50 9.99
CA ILE A 85 13.79 -18.46 8.72
C ILE A 85 13.04 -19.38 7.74
N SER A 86 12.41 -18.78 6.74
CA SER A 86 11.72 -19.50 5.67
C SER A 86 12.48 -19.42 4.36
N THR A 87 12.59 -20.53 3.64
CA THR A 87 13.06 -20.56 2.25
C THR A 87 11.87 -20.57 1.30
N ARG A 88 11.92 -19.71 0.27
CA ARG A 88 10.96 -19.73 -0.83
C ARG A 88 11.70 -20.09 -2.11
N THR A 89 11.19 -21.08 -2.83
CA THR A 89 11.63 -21.35 -4.19
C THR A 89 11.01 -20.31 -5.13
N LYS A 90 11.85 -19.60 -5.87
CA LYS A 90 11.41 -18.72 -6.96
C LYS A 90 11.64 -19.46 -8.27
N TRP A 91 10.55 -19.84 -8.93
CA TRP A 91 10.59 -20.40 -10.27
C TRP A 91 10.63 -19.27 -11.30
N ASP A 92 11.51 -19.40 -12.30
CA ASP A 92 11.56 -18.49 -13.43
C ASP A 92 10.79 -19.11 -14.60
N PHE A 93 9.59 -18.61 -14.84
CA PHE A 93 8.71 -19.07 -15.92
C PHE A 93 8.95 -18.31 -17.24
N SER A 94 9.85 -17.32 -17.25
CA SER A 94 10.14 -16.52 -18.45
C SER A 94 10.79 -17.32 -19.58
N VAL A 95 11.19 -18.56 -19.32
CA VAL A 95 11.76 -19.49 -20.31
C VAL A 95 10.68 -20.20 -21.14
N ASP A 96 9.42 -20.21 -20.70
CA ASP A 96 8.32 -20.88 -21.40
C ASP A 96 7.59 -19.92 -22.37
N TYR A 97 7.46 -20.34 -23.62
CA TYR A 97 6.84 -19.54 -24.67
C TYR A 97 5.35 -19.24 -24.39
N LYS A 98 4.59 -20.22 -23.91
CA LYS A 98 3.15 -20.03 -23.62
C LYS A 98 2.96 -19.09 -22.43
N TRP A 99 3.84 -19.17 -21.44
CA TRP A 99 3.84 -18.24 -20.32
C TRP A 99 4.08 -16.80 -20.78
N ILE A 100 5.07 -16.57 -21.66
CA ILE A 100 5.33 -15.25 -22.25
C ILE A 100 4.11 -14.76 -23.04
N GLU A 101 3.49 -15.63 -23.84
CA GLU A 101 2.29 -15.30 -24.61
C GLU A 101 1.14 -14.85 -23.70
N LEU A 102 0.86 -15.60 -22.62
CA LEU A 102 -0.17 -15.26 -21.64
C LEU A 102 0.13 -13.94 -20.92
N ASP A 103 1.39 -13.71 -20.53
CA ASP A 103 1.80 -12.46 -19.89
C ASP A 103 1.60 -11.26 -20.83
N ASN A 104 1.88 -11.42 -22.12
CA ASN A 104 1.62 -10.40 -23.13
C ASN A 104 0.11 -10.16 -23.33
N GLN A 105 -0.71 -11.21 -23.36
CA GLN A 105 -2.17 -11.08 -23.43
C GLN A 105 -2.72 -10.34 -22.21
N ILE A 106 -2.23 -10.64 -21.01
CA ILE A 106 -2.63 -9.93 -19.77
C ILE A 106 -2.27 -8.45 -19.87
N LYS A 107 -1.06 -8.13 -20.33
CA LYS A 107 -0.61 -6.74 -20.54
C LYS A 107 -1.52 -6.01 -21.53
N GLN A 108 -1.84 -6.65 -22.66
CA GLN A 108 -2.72 -6.08 -23.68
C GLN A 108 -4.13 -5.85 -23.14
N LEU A 109 -4.75 -6.85 -22.52
CA LEU A 109 -6.10 -6.73 -21.92
C LEU A 109 -6.14 -5.65 -20.82
N THR A 110 -5.07 -5.51 -20.05
CA THR A 110 -4.95 -4.45 -19.04
C THR A 110 -4.93 -3.08 -19.70
N GLN A 111 -4.25 -2.93 -20.84
CA GLN A 111 -4.21 -1.69 -21.59
C GLN A 111 -5.56 -1.40 -22.25
N ASP A 112 -6.18 -2.39 -22.91
CA ASP A 112 -7.50 -2.26 -23.53
C ASP A 112 -8.56 -1.84 -22.51
N LYS A 113 -8.50 -2.39 -21.29
CA LYS A 113 -9.37 -1.97 -20.17
C LYS A 113 -9.17 -0.49 -19.83
N LYS A 114 -7.91 -0.02 -19.71
CA LYS A 114 -7.61 1.39 -19.42
C LYS A 114 -8.09 2.30 -20.53
N ASP A 115 -7.91 1.91 -21.79
CA ASP A 115 -8.36 2.66 -22.95
C ASP A 115 -9.90 2.73 -22.99
N ARG A 116 -10.57 1.64 -22.61
CA ARG A 116 -12.03 1.63 -22.45
C ARG A 116 -12.50 2.54 -21.32
N GLU A 117 -11.85 2.51 -20.15
CA GLU A 117 -12.16 3.41 -19.03
C GLU A 117 -11.97 4.89 -19.42
N LYS A 118 -10.89 5.20 -20.15
CA LYS A 118 -10.63 6.54 -20.69
C LYS A 118 -11.73 6.96 -21.66
N TYR A 119 -12.08 6.09 -22.61
CA TYR A 119 -13.18 6.32 -23.55
C TYR A 119 -14.50 6.60 -22.80
N LEU A 120 -14.83 5.81 -21.79
CA LEU A 120 -16.05 5.99 -20.99
C LEU A 120 -16.05 7.33 -20.26
N LYS A 121 -14.91 7.77 -19.70
CA LYS A 121 -14.78 9.08 -19.05
C LYS A 121 -14.93 10.24 -20.04
N GLU A 122 -14.32 10.15 -21.22
CA GLU A 122 -14.37 11.19 -22.26
C GLU A 122 -15.75 11.29 -22.93
N ASN A 123 -16.47 10.17 -23.02
CA ASN A 123 -17.79 10.08 -23.65
C ASN A 123 -18.94 10.04 -22.64
N ASN A 124 -18.69 10.36 -21.37
CA ASN A 124 -19.68 10.46 -20.29
C ASN A 124 -20.58 11.71 -20.46
N LYS A 125 -21.31 11.79 -21.56
CA LYS A 125 -22.31 12.81 -21.84
C LYS A 125 -23.63 12.11 -22.13
N VAL A 126 -24.74 12.65 -21.65
CA VAL A 126 -26.08 12.24 -22.06
C VAL A 126 -26.17 12.41 -23.57
N ARG A 127 -26.06 11.32 -24.32
CA ARG A 127 -26.28 11.32 -25.76
C ARG A 127 -27.73 10.94 -26.00
N THR A 128 -28.59 11.93 -26.15
CA THR A 128 -29.89 11.71 -26.82
C THR A 128 -29.59 11.46 -28.29
N THR A 129 -29.27 10.22 -28.65
CA THR A 129 -29.06 9.88 -30.06
C THR A 129 -30.39 9.39 -30.60
N ILE A 130 -30.97 10.17 -31.51
CA ILE A 130 -32.20 9.79 -32.22
C ILE A 130 -31.75 8.90 -33.39
N ASP A 131 -32.15 7.63 -33.35
CA ASP A 131 -32.00 6.74 -34.49
C ASP A 131 -32.91 7.22 -35.63
N LYS A 132 -32.31 7.55 -36.79
CA LYS A 132 -33.02 8.15 -37.93
C LYS A 132 -33.92 7.16 -38.68
N GLU A 133 -33.76 5.85 -38.48
CA GLU A 133 -34.60 4.83 -39.14
C GLU A 133 -35.73 4.34 -38.24
N THR A 134 -35.55 4.36 -36.91
CA THR A 134 -36.53 3.78 -35.97
C THR A 134 -37.21 4.80 -35.05
N GLY A 135 -36.70 6.04 -34.99
CA GLY A 135 -37.23 7.09 -34.11
C GLY A 135 -37.01 6.84 -32.62
N LEU A 136 -36.26 5.80 -32.24
CA LEU A 136 -35.95 5.45 -30.86
C LEU A 136 -34.93 6.43 -30.26
N ILE A 137 -35.24 6.93 -29.07
CA ILE A 137 -34.34 7.71 -28.23
C ILE A 137 -33.52 6.70 -27.41
N LEU A 138 -32.23 6.58 -27.70
CA LEU A 138 -31.31 5.87 -26.82
C LEU A 138 -30.95 6.81 -25.67
N GLU A 139 -31.45 6.54 -24.46
CA GLU A 139 -31.04 7.27 -23.26
C GLU A 139 -29.56 7.01 -22.98
N GLY A 140 -28.77 8.08 -22.92
CA GLY A 140 -27.36 8.00 -22.59
C GLY A 140 -27.12 7.49 -21.17
N PHE A 141 -26.06 6.70 -20.97
CA PHE A 141 -25.62 6.33 -19.62
C PHE A 141 -24.86 7.50 -18.98
N VAL A 142 -25.03 7.68 -17.67
CA VAL A 142 -24.19 8.54 -16.84
C VAL A 142 -23.40 7.65 -15.91
N LEU A 143 -22.08 7.76 -15.93
CA LEU A 143 -21.25 7.05 -14.95
C LEU A 143 -21.53 7.63 -13.56
N PRO A 144 -21.85 6.79 -12.55
CA PRO A 144 -21.91 7.25 -11.17
C PRO A 144 -20.53 7.79 -10.76
N THR A 145 -20.50 8.95 -10.12
CA THR A 145 -19.27 9.59 -9.66
C THR A 145 -19.27 9.68 -8.13
N GLU A 146 -18.24 9.11 -7.51
CA GLU A 146 -17.90 9.31 -6.11
C GLU A 146 -16.63 10.16 -6.05
N ILE A 147 -16.70 11.30 -5.34
CA ILE A 147 -15.56 12.21 -5.19
C ILE A 147 -14.87 11.87 -3.87
N GLU A 148 -13.75 11.17 -3.96
CA GLU A 148 -12.87 10.90 -2.83
C GLU A 148 -11.70 11.90 -2.83
N TYR A 149 -11.49 12.58 -1.70
CA TYR A 149 -10.33 13.44 -1.50
C TYR A 149 -9.19 12.63 -0.87
N GLY A 150 -8.04 12.61 -1.53
CA GLY A 150 -6.82 11.98 -1.01
C GLY A 150 -5.71 13.00 -0.77
N ILE A 151 -4.82 12.72 0.19
CA ILE A 151 -3.62 13.52 0.46
C ILE A 151 -2.40 12.76 -0.06
N THR A 152 -1.61 13.38 -0.93
CA THR A 152 -0.30 12.86 -1.38
C THR A 152 0.81 13.70 -0.78
N ILE A 153 1.75 13.06 -0.08
CA ILE A 153 2.94 13.72 0.47
C ILE A 153 4.16 13.33 -0.38
N LYS A 154 4.90 14.34 -0.85
CA LYS A 154 6.25 14.19 -1.43
C LYS A 154 7.25 14.68 -0.40
N LEU A 155 8.15 13.81 0.05
CA LEU A 155 9.06 14.04 1.18
C LEU A 155 10.45 14.52 0.77
#